data_AF-A0A522KR86-F1
#
_entry.id   AF-A0A522KR86-F1
#
_cell.length_a   1.000
_cell.length_b   1.000
_cell.length_c   1.000
_cell.angle_alpha   90.00
_cell.angle_beta   90.00
_cell.angle_gamma   90.00
#
_symmetry.space_group_name_H-M   'P 1'
#
loop_
_entity.id
_entity.type
_entity.pdbx_description
1 polymer ?
#
loop_
_entity_poly.entity_id
_entity_poly.type
_entity_poly.pdbx_seq_one_letter_code
_entity_poly.pdbx_strand_id
1 'polypeptide(L)'
;LLGAPGPVFRNTELIVSNAVAEQVAALGFAGLCLEGADGLFGWRNVSAPYRFAAAPALAALPRHYRLSDDIAFRFSDRQWAAWPLSVERYADWLQGEAGALPPEAKGRGFLGLFMDYETFGEHQWADTGIFDFMRALPGELLKRGGFRFVTPSEAAARVPVNAATLDLPRPVSWADLERDTSAWDGNAIQRAALAEAFALEPFVRRHHARHAADAARVLEDWRRLLTSDHAYYMSTKHWADGDVHQYFSPFESPYDACINYMNVLADLAQRVGAPAPRPL
;
A
#
# COMPACT_ATOMS: atom_id res chain seq x y z
N LEU A 1 5.76 0.90 19.09
CA LEU A 1 6.67 -0.27 19.11
C LEU A 1 8.15 0.12 19.19
N LEU A 2 8.66 0.99 18.32
CA LEU A 2 10.10 1.28 18.24
C LEU A 2 10.59 2.53 19.00
N GLY A 3 9.73 3.17 19.82
CA GLY A 3 10.13 4.31 20.67
C GLY A 3 10.29 5.66 19.95
N ALA A 4 10.24 5.71 18.62
CA ALA A 4 10.19 6.94 17.82
C ALA A 4 9.30 6.76 16.58
N PRO A 5 8.50 7.78 16.19
CA PRO A 5 7.80 7.75 14.91
C PRO A 5 8.82 7.81 13.76
N GLY A 6 8.68 6.91 12.79
CA GLY A 6 9.49 6.95 11.58
C GLY A 6 9.15 8.19 10.74
N PRO A 7 10.11 8.82 10.04
CA PRO A 7 9.86 10.04 9.27
C PRO A 7 9.21 9.77 7.90
N VAL A 8 8.91 8.51 7.56
CA VAL A 8 8.27 8.13 6.30
C VAL A 8 6.98 7.38 6.58
N PHE A 9 5.92 7.78 5.89
CA PHE A 9 4.60 7.17 5.99
C PHE A 9 4.39 6.17 4.85
N ARG A 10 3.94 4.96 5.18
CA ARG A 10 3.36 4.01 4.21
C ARG A 10 1.90 3.89 4.55
N ASN A 11 1.03 4.46 3.72
CA ASN A 11 -0.39 4.31 3.94
C ASN A 11 -0.82 2.87 3.63
N THR A 12 -1.92 2.44 4.24
CA THR A 12 -2.59 1.18 3.91
C THR A 12 -2.79 1.08 2.41
N GLU A 13 -2.36 -0.03 1.82
CA GLU A 13 -2.51 -0.35 0.38
C GLU A 13 -1.89 0.68 -0.58
N LEU A 14 -0.93 1.48 -0.09
CA LEU A 14 -0.38 2.61 -0.84
C LEU A 14 -1.45 3.57 -1.37
N ILE A 15 -2.58 3.69 -0.65
CA ILE A 15 -3.65 4.62 -1.01
C ILE A 15 -3.14 6.05 -0.84
N VAL A 16 -2.97 6.78 -1.95
CA VAL A 16 -2.43 8.14 -1.95
C VAL A 16 -3.25 9.05 -2.85
N SER A 17 -3.46 10.28 -2.40
CA SER A 17 -4.03 11.39 -3.16
C SER A 17 -3.41 12.70 -2.66
N ASN A 18 -3.70 13.82 -3.32
CA ASN A 18 -3.31 15.15 -2.85
C ASN A 18 -3.78 15.42 -1.41
N ALA A 19 -5.04 15.07 -1.10
CA ALA A 19 -5.61 15.24 0.23
C ALA A 19 -4.90 14.38 1.29
N VAL A 20 -4.51 13.15 0.94
CA VAL A 20 -3.71 12.28 1.84
C VAL A 20 -2.32 12.87 2.04
N ALA A 21 -1.66 13.35 0.97
CA ALA A 21 -0.34 13.95 1.04
C ALA A 21 -0.31 15.20 1.94
N GLU A 22 -1.33 16.06 1.86
CA GLU A 22 -1.49 17.23 2.74
C GLU A 22 -1.62 16.81 4.21
N GLN A 23 -2.46 15.82 4.51
CA GLN A 23 -2.64 15.32 5.87
C GLN A 23 -1.35 14.70 6.43
N VAL A 24 -0.67 13.87 5.64
CA VAL A 24 0.61 13.24 6.01
C VAL A 24 1.69 14.30 6.26
N ALA A 25 1.76 15.35 5.42
CA ALA A 25 2.67 16.46 5.64
C ALA A 25 2.34 17.25 6.91
N ALA A 26 1.05 17.50 7.20
CA ALA A 26 0.60 18.17 8.42
C ALA A 26 0.92 17.36 9.70
N LEU A 27 1.01 16.04 9.60
CA LEU A 27 1.47 15.15 10.68
C LEU A 27 3.00 15.19 10.87
N GLY A 28 3.75 15.89 10.03
CA GLY A 28 5.20 16.08 10.17
C GLY A 28 6.06 14.98 9.52
N PHE A 29 5.49 14.13 8.66
CA PHE A 29 6.27 13.16 7.91
C PHE A 29 7.09 13.84 6.80
N ALA A 30 8.28 13.30 6.54
CA ALA A 30 9.22 13.78 5.52
C ALA A 30 9.08 13.04 4.19
N GLY A 31 8.48 11.85 4.17
CA GLY A 31 8.23 11.10 2.94
C GLY A 31 6.96 10.26 3.00
N LEU A 32 6.43 9.93 1.82
CA LEU A 32 5.24 9.09 1.63
C LEU A 32 5.48 8.09 0.49
N CYS A 33 5.30 6.80 0.80
CA CYS A 33 5.31 5.74 -0.18
C CYS A 33 4.03 5.76 -1.03
N LEU A 34 4.16 5.48 -2.33
CA LEU A 34 3.05 5.40 -3.27
C LEU A 34 3.31 4.34 -4.34
N GLU A 35 2.28 3.93 -5.06
CA GLU A 35 2.43 3.09 -6.25
C GLU A 35 3.11 3.87 -7.40
N GLY A 36 4.00 3.20 -8.12
CA GLY A 36 4.72 3.68 -9.29
C GLY A 36 4.15 3.19 -10.62
N ALA A 37 2.83 3.00 -10.71
CA ALA A 37 2.18 2.52 -11.92
C ALA A 37 2.35 3.47 -13.11
N ASP A 38 2.48 2.92 -14.32
CA ASP A 38 2.78 3.68 -15.54
C ASP A 38 1.81 4.86 -15.77
N GLY A 39 0.52 4.66 -15.47
CA GLY A 39 -0.51 5.70 -15.62
C GLY A 39 -0.29 6.96 -14.76
N LEU A 40 0.47 6.85 -13.66
CA LEU A 40 0.76 7.97 -12.75
C LEU A 40 1.97 8.80 -13.20
N PHE A 41 2.94 8.13 -13.84
CA PHE A 41 4.20 8.74 -14.23
C PHE A 41 4.21 9.14 -15.71
N GLY A 42 3.33 8.54 -16.53
CA GLY A 42 3.26 8.79 -17.96
C GLY A 42 4.57 8.41 -18.63
N TRP A 43 5.25 9.38 -19.23
CA TRP A 43 6.58 9.18 -19.83
C TRP A 43 7.74 9.38 -18.85
N ARG A 44 7.46 9.80 -17.61
CA ARG A 44 8.49 10.10 -16.62
C ARG A 44 9.01 8.80 -16.01
N ASN A 45 10.30 8.75 -15.68
CA ASN A 45 10.92 7.58 -15.05
C ASN A 45 10.46 7.47 -13.58
N VAL A 46 9.84 6.35 -13.19
CA VAL A 46 9.32 6.12 -11.84
C VAL A 46 10.39 6.21 -10.74
N SER A 47 11.64 5.91 -11.09
CA SER A 47 12.79 5.87 -10.19
C SER A 47 13.46 7.24 -10.01
N ALA A 48 13.01 8.28 -10.74
CA ALA A 48 13.49 9.64 -10.53
C ALA A 48 12.99 10.21 -9.18
N PRO A 49 13.64 11.26 -8.63
CA PRO A 49 13.17 11.87 -7.40
C PRO A 49 11.91 12.72 -7.63
N TYR A 50 10.92 12.56 -6.75
CA TYR A 50 9.64 13.27 -6.83
C TYR A 50 9.19 13.85 -5.49
N ARG A 51 8.37 14.90 -5.54
CA ARG A 51 7.61 15.47 -4.42
C ARG A 51 6.13 15.53 -4.77
N PHE A 52 5.27 15.79 -3.78
CA PHE A 52 3.83 15.97 -4.05
C PHE A 52 3.52 17.43 -4.36
N ALA A 53 2.70 17.68 -5.38
CA ALA A 53 2.29 19.03 -5.76
C ALA A 53 1.52 19.72 -4.61
N ALA A 54 0.62 18.99 -3.96
CA ALA A 54 -0.16 19.47 -2.82
C ALA A 54 0.65 19.57 -1.51
N ALA A 55 1.81 18.91 -1.44
CA ALA A 55 2.70 18.94 -0.27
C ALA A 55 4.18 18.97 -0.68
N PRO A 56 4.73 20.12 -1.12
CA PRO A 56 6.07 20.21 -1.68
C PRO A 56 7.19 19.81 -0.71
N ALA A 57 6.97 19.88 0.61
CA ALA A 57 7.95 19.43 1.61
C ALA A 57 8.05 17.90 1.72
N LEU A 58 7.02 17.17 1.26
CA LEU A 58 6.91 15.72 1.37
C LEU A 58 7.57 15.03 0.17
N ALA A 59 8.56 14.17 0.42
CA ALA A 59 9.19 13.34 -0.60
C ALA A 59 8.25 12.20 -1.03
N ALA A 60 8.13 11.97 -2.34
CA ALA A 60 7.43 10.81 -2.88
C ALA A 60 8.43 9.66 -3.06
N LEU A 61 8.06 8.46 -2.58
CA LEU A 61 8.86 7.24 -2.68
C LEU A 61 8.08 6.18 -3.47
N PRO A 62 8.18 6.18 -4.81
CA PRO A 62 7.40 5.28 -5.64
C PRO A 62 7.87 3.83 -5.50
N ARG A 63 6.91 2.91 -5.46
CA ARG A 63 7.14 1.49 -5.71
C ARG A 63 7.50 1.27 -7.16
N HIS A 64 8.54 0.50 -7.44
CA HIS A 64 8.81 0.04 -8.80
C HIS A 64 8.03 -1.26 -9.05
N TYR A 65 6.75 -1.13 -9.47
CA TYR A 65 5.82 -2.27 -9.48
C TYR A 65 6.30 -3.48 -10.28
N ARG A 66 6.84 -3.28 -11.50
CA ARG A 66 7.29 -4.40 -12.36
C ARG A 66 8.35 -5.27 -11.67
N LEU A 67 9.44 -4.64 -11.26
CA LEU A 67 10.54 -5.28 -10.54
C LEU A 67 10.11 -5.89 -9.19
N SER A 68 9.14 -5.27 -8.51
CA SER A 68 8.59 -5.81 -7.27
C SER A 68 7.76 -7.08 -7.55
N ASP A 69 6.88 -7.03 -8.55
CA ASP A 69 6.01 -8.14 -8.96
C ASP A 69 6.82 -9.32 -9.53
N ASP A 70 7.97 -9.06 -10.16
CA ASP A 70 8.87 -10.09 -10.66
C ASP A 70 9.40 -11.00 -9.54
N ILE A 71 9.61 -10.43 -8.33
CA ILE A 71 9.98 -11.19 -7.14
C ILE A 71 8.72 -11.74 -6.46
N ALA A 72 7.68 -10.92 -6.27
CA ALA A 72 6.52 -11.29 -5.48
C ALA A 72 5.68 -12.39 -6.13
N PHE A 73 5.43 -12.28 -7.45
CA PHE A 73 4.47 -13.13 -8.15
C PHE A 73 5.14 -14.05 -9.18
N ARG A 74 6.12 -13.55 -9.95
CA ARG A 74 6.67 -14.29 -11.11
C ARG A 74 7.88 -15.16 -10.80
N PHE A 75 8.45 -15.06 -9.60
CA PHE A 75 9.73 -15.69 -9.27
C PHE A 75 9.72 -17.22 -9.47
N SER A 76 8.62 -17.87 -9.09
CA SER A 76 8.40 -19.32 -9.25
C SER A 76 7.59 -19.70 -10.50
N ASP A 77 7.18 -18.73 -11.33
CA ASP A 77 6.39 -18.97 -12.52
C ASP A 77 7.24 -19.56 -13.65
N ARG A 78 7.11 -20.88 -13.87
CA ARG A 78 7.83 -21.62 -14.93
C ARG A 78 7.38 -21.27 -16.34
N GLN A 79 6.25 -20.58 -16.51
CA GLN A 79 5.77 -20.11 -17.81
C GLN A 79 6.28 -18.71 -18.15
N TRP A 80 6.77 -17.97 -17.15
CA TRP A 80 7.36 -16.66 -17.39
C TRP A 80 8.66 -16.79 -18.19
N ALA A 81 8.78 -16.00 -19.27
CA ALA A 81 9.92 -16.06 -20.19
C ALA A 81 11.28 -15.78 -19.51
N ALA A 82 11.28 -15.16 -18.32
CA ALA A 82 12.50 -14.92 -17.58
C ALA A 82 12.83 -15.97 -16.52
N TRP A 83 12.01 -17.03 -16.38
CA TRP A 83 12.26 -18.11 -15.45
C TRP A 83 13.34 -19.09 -15.95
N PRO A 84 14.24 -19.58 -15.07
CA PRO A 84 14.42 -19.16 -13.68
C PRO A 84 15.05 -17.76 -13.59
N LEU A 85 14.58 -16.95 -12.64
CA LEU A 85 15.13 -15.62 -12.40
C LEU A 85 16.48 -15.71 -11.67
N SER A 86 17.57 -15.44 -12.39
CA SER A 86 18.91 -15.38 -11.79
C SER A 86 19.21 -14.02 -11.17
N VAL A 87 20.14 -14.00 -10.22
CA VAL A 87 20.61 -12.78 -9.56
C VAL A 87 21.27 -11.83 -10.56
N GLU A 88 22.04 -12.35 -11.50
CA GLU A 88 22.73 -11.57 -12.53
C GLU A 88 21.73 -10.89 -13.46
N ARG A 89 20.70 -11.62 -13.89
CA ARG A 89 19.64 -11.10 -14.75
C ARG A 89 18.88 -9.98 -14.06
N TYR A 90 18.47 -10.19 -12.80
CA TYR A 90 17.75 -9.17 -12.06
C TYR A 90 18.63 -7.94 -11.77
N ALA A 91 19.92 -8.15 -11.49
CA ALA A 91 20.89 -7.06 -11.35
C ALA A 91 21.11 -6.28 -12.66
N ASP A 92 21.07 -6.93 -13.83
CA ASP A 92 21.10 -6.26 -15.13
C ASP A 92 19.89 -5.33 -15.31
N TRP A 93 18.69 -5.80 -14.94
CA TRP A 93 17.47 -4.98 -15.02
C TRP A 93 17.53 -3.77 -14.10
N LEU A 94 17.97 -3.95 -12.85
CA LEU A 94 18.17 -2.85 -11.92
C LEU A 94 19.17 -1.83 -12.47
N GLN A 95 20.32 -2.27 -12.99
CA GLN A 95 21.30 -1.38 -13.63
C GLN A 95 20.72 -0.66 -14.85
N GLY A 96 19.89 -1.35 -15.64
CA GLY A 96 19.15 -0.76 -16.74
C GLY A 96 18.28 0.41 -16.30
N GLU A 97 17.49 0.24 -15.24
CA GLU A 97 16.67 1.31 -14.65
C GLU A 97 17.51 2.48 -14.15
N ALA A 98 18.62 2.20 -13.45
CA ALA A 98 19.53 3.24 -12.99
C ALA A 98 20.21 3.99 -14.15
N GLY A 99 20.53 3.28 -15.24
CA GLY A 99 21.11 3.86 -16.46
C GLY A 99 20.12 4.68 -17.27
N ALA A 100 18.83 4.33 -17.21
CA ALA A 100 17.72 5.02 -17.88
C ALA A 100 17.28 6.30 -17.15
N LEU A 101 17.82 6.59 -15.96
CA LEU A 101 17.56 7.84 -15.26
C LEU A 101 17.97 9.04 -16.13
N PRO A 102 17.12 10.08 -16.19
CA PRO A 102 17.45 11.28 -16.94
C PRO A 102 18.68 11.97 -16.31
N PRO A 103 19.49 12.72 -17.10
CA PRO A 103 20.76 13.29 -16.64
C PRO A 103 20.67 14.07 -15.32
N GLU A 104 19.59 14.82 -15.12
CA GLU A 104 19.30 15.61 -13.91
C GLU A 104 18.98 14.77 -12.66
N ALA A 105 18.57 13.51 -12.85
CA ALA A 105 18.26 12.56 -11.79
C ALA A 105 19.40 11.56 -11.51
N LYS A 106 20.47 11.56 -12.31
CA LYS A 106 21.61 10.64 -12.12
C LYS A 106 22.21 10.77 -10.73
N GLY A 107 22.40 9.63 -10.07
CA GLY A 107 22.89 9.55 -8.68
C GLY A 107 21.87 9.95 -7.61
N ARG A 108 20.63 10.29 -8.00
CA ARG A 108 19.54 10.70 -7.10
C ARG A 108 18.28 9.85 -7.25
N GLY A 109 18.33 8.82 -8.09
CA GLY A 109 17.22 7.90 -8.27
C GLY A 109 17.01 6.98 -7.07
N PHE A 110 15.81 6.43 -7.00
CA PHE A 110 15.36 5.51 -5.97
C PHE A 110 14.60 4.36 -6.62
N LEU A 111 14.98 3.12 -6.30
CA LEU A 111 14.27 1.91 -6.72
C LEU A 111 13.56 1.31 -5.50
N GLY A 112 12.26 1.56 -5.38
CA GLY A 112 11.44 1.03 -4.30
C GLY A 112 10.92 -0.37 -4.60
N LEU A 113 11.62 -1.41 -4.13
CA LEU A 113 11.13 -2.79 -4.21
C LEU A 113 10.20 -3.06 -3.03
N PHE A 114 8.90 -2.89 -3.22
CA PHE A 114 7.89 -3.06 -2.16
C PHE A 114 7.04 -4.30 -2.43
N MET A 115 7.02 -5.20 -1.46
CA MET A 115 6.36 -6.50 -1.51
C MET A 115 5.79 -6.80 -0.12
N ASP A 116 4.76 -7.63 -0.05
CA ASP A 116 4.25 -8.11 1.23
C ASP A 116 5.26 -9.03 1.91
N TYR A 117 5.25 -9.05 3.25
CA TYR A 117 6.16 -9.92 4.01
C TYR A 117 5.91 -11.40 3.69
N GLU A 118 4.66 -11.79 3.45
CA GLU A 118 4.25 -13.16 3.06
C GLU A 118 4.80 -13.59 1.69
N THR A 119 5.38 -12.66 0.91
CA THR A 119 6.15 -13.00 -0.29
C THR A 119 7.19 -14.08 0.01
N PHE A 120 7.89 -13.98 1.13
CA PHE A 120 8.99 -14.87 1.48
C PHE A 120 8.53 -15.96 2.45
N GLY A 121 8.26 -17.15 1.93
CA GLY A 121 7.89 -18.33 2.72
C GLY A 121 6.42 -18.73 2.65
N GLU A 122 5.55 -17.92 2.05
CA GLU A 122 4.15 -18.26 1.81
C GLU A 122 3.78 -18.19 0.32
N HIS A 123 4.03 -17.05 -0.35
CA HIS A 123 3.86 -16.96 -1.81
C HIS A 123 5.04 -17.57 -2.57
N GLN A 124 6.27 -17.32 -2.12
CA GLN A 124 7.48 -17.94 -2.65
C GLN A 124 8.10 -18.86 -1.59
N TRP A 125 7.91 -20.16 -1.77
CA TRP A 125 8.40 -21.19 -0.84
C TRP A 125 9.92 -21.32 -0.91
N ALA A 126 10.53 -21.86 0.14
CA ALA A 126 11.99 -21.93 0.24
C ALA A 126 12.65 -22.76 -0.88
N ASP A 127 11.97 -23.81 -1.34
CA ASP A 127 12.41 -24.70 -2.42
C ASP A 127 12.42 -24.05 -3.80
N THR A 128 11.78 -22.89 -3.96
CA THR A 128 11.90 -22.05 -5.16
C THR A 128 13.29 -21.43 -5.31
N GLY A 129 14.09 -21.40 -4.23
CA GLY A 129 15.40 -20.75 -4.19
C GLY A 129 15.36 -19.24 -3.87
N ILE A 130 14.18 -18.68 -3.54
CA ILE A 130 14.01 -17.25 -3.29
C ILE A 130 14.93 -16.70 -2.18
N PHE A 131 15.16 -17.46 -1.11
CA PHE A 131 16.02 -17.02 -0.02
C PHE A 131 17.49 -16.95 -0.43
N ASP A 132 17.94 -17.87 -1.29
CA ASP A 132 19.31 -17.86 -1.82
C ASP A 132 19.49 -16.69 -2.80
N PHE A 133 18.49 -16.45 -3.64
CA PHE A 133 18.44 -15.27 -4.51
C PHE A 133 18.54 -13.97 -3.71
N MET A 134 17.69 -13.78 -2.68
CA MET A 134 17.68 -12.57 -1.85
C MET A 134 18.97 -12.41 -1.05
N ARG A 135 19.61 -13.49 -0.63
CA ARG A 135 20.91 -13.45 0.07
C ARG A 135 22.05 -13.02 -0.86
N ALA A 136 22.02 -13.43 -2.12
CA ALA A 136 23.06 -13.14 -3.09
C ALA A 136 22.91 -11.76 -3.76
N LEU A 137 21.67 -11.29 -3.96
CA LEU A 137 21.37 -10.06 -4.71
C LEU A 137 22.12 -8.80 -4.21
N PRO A 138 22.20 -8.49 -2.90
CA PRO A 138 22.95 -7.33 -2.44
C PRO A 138 24.44 -7.39 -2.81
N GLY A 139 25.05 -8.58 -2.71
CA GLY A 139 26.46 -8.78 -3.06
C GLY A 139 26.73 -8.51 -4.54
N GLU A 140 25.87 -9.02 -5.42
CA GLU A 140 26.01 -8.82 -6.86
C GLU A 140 25.82 -7.34 -7.25
N LEU A 141 24.85 -6.64 -6.66
CA LEU A 141 24.63 -5.21 -6.91
C LEU A 141 25.81 -4.34 -6.45
N LEU A 142 26.35 -4.61 -5.25
CA LEU A 142 27.49 -3.87 -4.73
C LEU A 142 28.76 -4.11 -5.54
N LYS A 143 28.98 -5.35 -6.01
CA LYS A 143 30.10 -5.71 -6.89
C LYS A 143 30.08 -4.93 -8.21
N ARG A 144 28.90 -4.73 -8.80
CA ARG A 144 28.72 -3.99 -10.06
C ARG A 144 28.84 -2.46 -9.88
N GLY A 145 28.61 -1.96 -8.67
CA GLY A 145 28.63 -0.52 -8.36
C GLY A 145 27.35 0.20 -8.82
N GLY A 146 27.27 1.51 -8.57
CA GLY A 146 26.11 2.33 -8.93
C GLY A 146 24.91 2.24 -7.97
N PHE A 147 24.88 1.23 -7.10
CA PHE A 147 23.85 1.07 -6.08
C PHE A 147 24.38 1.25 -4.66
N ARG A 148 23.45 1.64 -3.79
CA ARG A 148 23.60 1.58 -2.34
C ARG A 148 22.25 1.33 -1.70
N PHE A 149 22.25 0.53 -0.65
CA PHE A 149 21.06 0.25 0.13
C PHE A 149 20.84 1.37 1.14
N VAL A 150 19.59 1.79 1.27
CA VAL A 150 19.18 2.89 2.15
C VAL A 150 17.89 2.53 2.86
N THR A 151 17.70 3.11 4.04
CA THR A 151 16.39 3.16 4.66
C THR A 151 15.44 4.10 3.89
N PRO A 152 14.12 3.97 4.05
CA PRO A 152 13.17 4.92 3.46
C PRO A 152 13.42 6.37 3.90
N SER A 153 13.82 6.57 5.15
CA SER A 153 14.15 7.90 5.70
C SER A 153 15.33 8.54 4.99
N GLU A 154 16.35 7.74 4.74
CA GLU A 154 17.52 8.10 3.97
C GLU A 154 17.19 8.38 2.49
N ALA A 155 16.27 7.63 1.89
CA ALA A 155 15.79 7.89 0.54
C ALA A 155 15.05 9.25 0.46
N ALA A 156 14.10 9.48 1.37
CA ALA A 156 13.33 10.73 1.45
C ALA A 156 14.23 11.97 1.61
N ALA A 157 15.25 11.88 2.49
CA ALA A 157 16.20 12.98 2.71
C ALA A 157 17.04 13.35 1.48
N ARG A 158 17.12 12.48 0.46
CA ARG A 158 17.90 12.69 -0.77
C ARG A 158 17.09 13.27 -1.92
N VAL A 159 15.77 13.35 -1.77
CA VAL A 159 14.89 13.98 -2.76
C VAL A 159 15.12 15.51 -2.74
N PRO A 160 15.63 16.11 -3.83
CA PRO A 160 15.91 17.55 -3.88
C PRO A 160 14.66 18.39 -3.65
N VAL A 161 14.79 19.56 -3.02
CA VAL A 161 13.67 20.50 -2.79
C VAL A 161 12.98 20.95 -4.08
N ASN A 162 13.71 20.96 -5.19
CA ASN A 162 13.26 21.32 -6.53
C ASN A 162 13.00 20.10 -7.44
N ALA A 163 12.79 18.91 -6.86
CA ALA A 163 12.39 17.72 -7.61
C ALA A 163 11.06 17.93 -8.35
N ALA A 164 10.82 17.14 -9.40
CA ALA A 164 9.55 17.16 -10.11
C ALA A 164 8.40 16.79 -9.17
N THR A 165 7.20 17.34 -9.45
CA THR A 165 6.02 17.10 -8.61
C THR A 165 5.06 16.09 -9.22
N LEU A 166 4.38 15.36 -8.34
CA LEU A 166 3.26 14.48 -8.66
C LEU A 166 1.97 15.17 -8.23
N ASP A 167 1.02 15.27 -9.16
CA ASP A 167 -0.32 15.78 -8.90
C ASP A 167 -1.31 14.60 -8.95
N LEU A 168 -1.97 14.33 -7.81
CA LEU A 168 -2.80 13.15 -7.59
C LEU A 168 -4.21 13.60 -7.15
N PRO A 169 -5.03 14.15 -8.06
CA PRO A 169 -6.34 14.69 -7.72
C PRO A 169 -7.35 13.61 -7.29
N ARG A 170 -7.09 12.34 -7.63
CA ARG A 170 -7.87 11.18 -7.22
C ARG A 170 -6.99 10.19 -6.46
N PRO A 171 -7.56 9.41 -5.52
CA PRO A 171 -6.85 8.33 -4.86
C PRO A 171 -6.33 7.30 -5.85
N VAL A 172 -5.11 6.83 -5.60
CA VAL A 172 -4.44 5.75 -6.33
C VAL A 172 -4.02 4.69 -5.34
N SER A 173 -3.91 3.45 -5.78
CA SER A 173 -3.54 2.30 -4.95
C SER A 173 -2.60 1.37 -5.70
N TRP A 174 -1.91 0.50 -4.97
CA TRP A 174 -1.20 -0.61 -5.57
C TRP A 174 -2.07 -1.82 -5.90
N ALA A 175 -3.35 -1.81 -5.53
CA ALA A 175 -4.24 -2.95 -5.77
C ALA A 175 -4.80 -3.00 -7.19
N ASP A 176 -5.09 -4.22 -7.61
CA ASP A 176 -5.72 -4.61 -8.87
C ASP A 176 -5.08 -3.95 -10.11
N LEU A 177 -5.69 -4.17 -11.28
CA LEU A 177 -5.26 -3.58 -12.54
C LEU A 177 -5.58 -2.08 -12.63
N GLU A 178 -6.67 -1.63 -12.01
CA GLU A 178 -7.13 -0.24 -12.10
C GLU A 178 -6.27 0.74 -11.31
N ARG A 179 -5.48 0.26 -10.33
CA ARG A 179 -4.59 1.07 -9.47
C ARG A 179 -5.33 2.21 -8.75
N ASP A 180 -6.56 1.95 -8.33
CA ASP A 180 -7.44 2.88 -7.63
C ASP A 180 -8.06 2.24 -6.37
N THR A 181 -9.07 2.90 -5.76
CA THR A 181 -9.70 2.41 -4.52
C THR A 181 -10.82 1.39 -4.74
N SER A 182 -11.10 1.00 -5.99
CA SER A 182 -12.28 0.18 -6.30
C SER A 182 -12.22 -1.24 -5.73
N ALA A 183 -11.06 -1.70 -5.23
CA ALA A 183 -10.95 -2.91 -4.42
C ALA A 183 -11.69 -2.80 -3.07
N TRP A 184 -11.91 -1.58 -2.55
CA TRP A 184 -12.55 -1.33 -1.25
C TRP A 184 -13.85 -0.51 -1.35
N ASP A 185 -14.08 0.23 -2.43
CA ASP A 185 -15.29 1.07 -2.61
C ASP A 185 -15.98 0.90 -3.98
N GLY A 186 -15.63 -0.16 -4.72
CA GLY A 186 -16.08 -0.40 -6.09
C GLY A 186 -17.57 -0.73 -6.22
N ASN A 187 -18.19 -1.35 -5.21
CA ASN A 187 -19.60 -1.76 -5.27
C ASN A 187 -20.50 -1.10 -4.21
N ALA A 188 -21.81 -1.36 -4.31
CA ALA A 188 -22.81 -0.73 -3.45
C ALA A 188 -22.71 -1.17 -1.98
N ILE A 189 -22.43 -2.46 -1.73
CA ILE A 189 -22.37 -3.02 -0.37
C ILE A 189 -21.14 -2.50 0.38
N GLN A 190 -20.00 -2.39 -0.30
CA GLN A 190 -18.78 -1.76 0.21
C GLN A 190 -19.01 -0.31 0.62
N ARG A 191 -19.54 0.50 -0.30
CA ARG A 191 -19.78 1.94 -0.04
C ARG A 191 -20.78 2.15 1.09
N ALA A 192 -21.82 1.33 1.17
CA ALA A 192 -22.81 1.44 2.23
C ALA A 192 -22.22 1.02 3.59
N ALA A 193 -21.48 -0.09 3.66
CA ALA A 193 -20.80 -0.52 4.89
C ALA A 193 -19.82 0.54 5.41
N LEU A 194 -19.00 1.12 4.53
CA LEU A 194 -18.08 2.21 4.87
C LEU A 194 -18.82 3.46 5.36
N ALA A 195 -19.89 3.85 4.68
CA ALA A 195 -20.69 5.02 5.07
C ALA A 195 -21.30 4.86 6.48
N GLU A 196 -21.85 3.68 6.78
CA GLU A 196 -22.42 3.39 8.10
C GLU A 196 -21.31 3.35 9.17
N ALA A 197 -20.13 2.79 8.85
CA ALA A 197 -19.00 2.75 9.78
C ALA A 197 -18.48 4.15 10.14
N PHE A 198 -18.34 5.05 9.15
CA PHE A 198 -17.94 6.43 9.39
C PHE A 198 -19.02 7.24 10.12
N ALA A 199 -20.31 6.96 9.87
CA ALA A 199 -21.41 7.64 10.56
C ALA A 199 -21.43 7.42 12.09
N LEU A 200 -20.76 6.38 12.59
CA LEU A 200 -20.63 6.12 14.03
C LEU A 200 -19.63 7.04 14.74
N GLU A 201 -18.71 7.71 14.03
CA GLU A 201 -17.67 8.56 14.63
C GLU A 201 -18.19 9.51 15.72
N PRO A 202 -19.22 10.37 15.48
CA PRO A 202 -19.69 11.31 16.49
C PRO A 202 -20.28 10.61 17.73
N PHE A 203 -20.86 9.41 17.58
CA PHE A 203 -21.40 8.64 18.70
C PHE A 203 -20.28 8.00 19.52
N VAL A 204 -19.29 7.41 18.85
CA VAL A 204 -18.09 6.86 19.49
C VAL A 204 -17.34 7.95 20.27
N ARG A 205 -17.15 9.14 19.68
CA ARG A 205 -16.51 10.28 20.36
C ARG A 205 -17.29 10.76 21.58
N ARG A 206 -18.63 10.87 21.48
CA ARG A 206 -19.47 11.24 22.63
C ARG A 206 -19.44 10.17 23.72
N HIS A 207 -19.49 8.89 23.34
CA HIS A 207 -19.39 7.78 24.29
C HIS A 207 -18.04 7.82 25.02
N HIS A 208 -16.94 7.99 24.28
CA HIS A 208 -15.59 8.13 24.82
C HIS A 208 -15.50 9.28 25.85
N ALA A 209 -16.14 10.41 25.58
CA ALA A 209 -16.14 11.56 26.50
C ALA A 209 -16.98 11.36 27.77
N ARG A 210 -17.99 10.47 27.76
CA ARG A 210 -18.96 10.29 28.86
C ARG A 210 -18.73 9.04 29.69
N HIS A 211 -18.08 8.02 29.14
CA HIS A 211 -17.98 6.69 29.74
C HIS A 211 -16.52 6.22 29.85
N ALA A 212 -15.74 6.87 30.73
CA ALA A 212 -14.30 6.66 30.84
C ALA A 212 -13.87 5.19 31.03
N ALA A 213 -14.67 4.38 31.72
CA ALA A 213 -14.36 2.97 31.97
C ALA A 213 -14.36 2.09 30.70
N ASP A 214 -15.17 2.42 29.69
CA ASP A 214 -15.32 1.65 28.44
C ASP A 214 -14.86 2.42 27.19
N ALA A 215 -14.46 3.69 27.36
CA ALA A 215 -14.07 4.60 26.28
C ALA A 215 -12.97 4.02 25.38
N ALA A 216 -11.92 3.45 25.98
CA ALA A 216 -10.78 2.91 25.24
C ALA A 216 -11.16 1.68 24.40
N ARG A 217 -11.97 0.77 24.97
CA ARG A 217 -12.40 -0.46 24.28
C ARG A 217 -13.34 -0.14 23.12
N VAL A 218 -14.36 0.70 23.34
CA VAL A 218 -15.28 1.11 22.26
C VAL A 218 -14.56 1.83 21.12
N LEU A 219 -13.61 2.71 21.44
CA LEU A 219 -12.82 3.39 20.42
C LEU A 219 -11.95 2.41 19.62
N GLU A 220 -11.35 1.43 20.30
CA GLU A 220 -10.56 0.38 19.67
C GLU A 220 -11.42 -0.55 18.79
N ASP A 221 -12.60 -0.97 19.27
CA ASP A 221 -13.55 -1.78 18.51
C ASP A 221 -13.95 -1.05 17.21
N TRP A 222 -14.28 0.24 17.30
CA TRP A 222 -14.58 1.05 16.11
C TRP A 222 -13.39 1.14 15.15
N ARG A 223 -12.17 1.38 15.66
CA ARG A 223 -10.96 1.42 14.83
C ARG A 223 -10.69 0.12 14.09
N ARG A 224 -10.94 -1.03 14.74
CA ARG A 224 -10.80 -2.35 14.10
C ARG A 224 -11.81 -2.56 12.98
N LEU A 225 -13.04 -2.06 13.15
CA LEU A 225 -14.04 -2.08 12.08
C LEU A 225 -13.68 -1.17 10.89
N LEU A 226 -12.73 -0.24 11.05
CA LEU A 226 -12.20 0.58 9.95
C LEU A 226 -11.00 -0.05 9.23
N THR A 227 -10.58 -1.26 9.62
CA THR A 227 -9.55 -2.00 8.88
C THR A 227 -10.01 -2.29 7.45
N SER A 228 -9.14 -2.04 6.46
CA SER A 228 -9.46 -2.13 5.03
C SER A 228 -9.91 -3.52 4.59
N ASP A 229 -9.41 -4.58 5.22
CA ASP A 229 -9.71 -5.97 4.92
C ASP A 229 -11.22 -6.25 4.95
N HIS A 230 -11.96 -5.62 5.87
CA HIS A 230 -13.43 -5.76 5.90
C HIS A 230 -14.08 -5.32 4.59
N ALA A 231 -13.69 -4.16 4.06
CA ALA A 231 -14.21 -3.67 2.79
C ALA A 231 -13.66 -4.49 1.61
N TYR A 232 -12.42 -4.97 1.70
CA TYR A 232 -11.81 -5.82 0.69
C TYR A 232 -12.57 -7.15 0.53
N TYR A 233 -12.94 -7.82 1.62
CA TYR A 233 -13.73 -9.06 1.59
C TYR A 233 -15.14 -8.87 1.02
N MET A 234 -15.65 -7.64 0.96
CA MET A 234 -16.94 -7.31 0.34
C MET A 234 -16.82 -6.97 -1.16
N SER A 235 -15.63 -7.08 -1.76
CA SER A 235 -15.42 -6.83 -3.18
C SER A 235 -16.15 -7.84 -4.05
N THR A 236 -16.82 -7.37 -5.10
CA THR A 236 -17.51 -8.20 -6.10
C THR A 236 -16.78 -8.23 -7.44
N LYS A 237 -15.56 -7.68 -7.52
CA LYS A 237 -14.76 -7.77 -8.73
C LYS A 237 -14.50 -9.26 -9.04
N HIS A 238 -14.99 -9.73 -10.19
CA HIS A 238 -15.07 -11.16 -10.49
C HIS A 238 -13.69 -11.78 -10.80
N TRP A 239 -13.38 -12.92 -10.15
CA TRP A 239 -12.92 -14.22 -10.68
C TRP A 239 -11.84 -14.30 -11.79
N ALA A 240 -11.09 -13.23 -12.06
CA ALA A 240 -9.84 -13.26 -12.82
C ALA A 240 -8.66 -12.76 -11.96
N ASP A 241 -8.89 -11.68 -11.20
CA ASP A 241 -8.06 -11.27 -10.04
C ASP A 241 -8.56 -11.89 -8.71
N GLY A 242 -9.68 -12.63 -8.79
CA GLY A 242 -10.44 -13.13 -7.64
C GLY A 242 -9.71 -14.18 -6.79
N ASP A 243 -8.67 -14.83 -7.31
CA ASP A 243 -7.86 -15.76 -6.51
C ASP A 243 -7.25 -15.05 -5.31
N VAL A 244 -6.77 -13.80 -5.45
CA VAL A 244 -6.19 -13.04 -4.33
C VAL A 244 -7.27 -12.58 -3.34
N HIS A 245 -8.42 -12.12 -3.84
CA HIS A 245 -9.54 -11.66 -3.00
C HIS A 245 -10.19 -12.81 -2.22
N GLN A 246 -10.22 -14.02 -2.79
CA GLN A 246 -10.71 -15.23 -2.11
C GLN A 246 -9.66 -15.86 -1.21
N TYR A 247 -8.38 -15.81 -1.58
CA TYR A 247 -7.30 -16.48 -0.85
C TYR A 247 -7.24 -16.10 0.63
N PHE A 248 -7.50 -14.82 0.94
CA PHE A 248 -7.48 -14.31 2.31
C PHE A 248 -8.85 -14.12 2.95
N SER A 249 -9.95 -14.34 2.21
CA SER A 249 -11.30 -14.14 2.74
C SER A 249 -11.73 -15.33 3.61
N PRO A 250 -12.13 -15.10 4.88
CA PRO A 250 -12.72 -16.17 5.71
C PRO A 250 -14.20 -16.43 5.37
N PHE A 251 -14.77 -15.76 4.37
CA PHE A 251 -16.18 -15.81 4.02
C PHE A 251 -16.40 -16.51 2.68
N GLU A 252 -17.51 -17.26 2.56
CA GLU A 252 -17.91 -17.96 1.35
C GLU A 252 -18.30 -17.01 0.20
N SER A 253 -18.78 -15.80 0.54
CA SER A 253 -19.11 -14.78 -0.44
C SER A 253 -18.92 -13.36 0.09
N PRO A 254 -18.79 -12.36 -0.80
CA PRO A 254 -18.78 -10.95 -0.42
C PRO A 254 -20.04 -10.49 0.33
N TYR A 255 -21.17 -11.17 0.07
CA TYR A 255 -22.43 -10.90 0.75
C TYR A 255 -22.42 -11.40 2.20
N ASP A 256 -21.83 -12.58 2.44
CA ASP A 256 -21.68 -13.11 3.81
C ASP A 256 -20.73 -12.23 4.64
N ALA A 257 -19.63 -11.77 4.02
CA ALA A 257 -18.73 -10.80 4.64
C ALA A 257 -19.47 -9.52 5.04
N CYS A 258 -20.32 -9.02 4.14
CA CYS A 258 -21.10 -7.81 4.38
C CYS A 258 -22.16 -8.00 5.49
N ILE A 259 -22.94 -9.08 5.43
CA ILE A 259 -23.95 -9.40 6.46
C ILE A 259 -23.29 -9.53 7.83
N ASN A 260 -22.15 -10.24 7.92
CA ASN A 260 -21.41 -10.37 9.17
C ASN A 260 -20.95 -9.02 9.69
N TYR A 261 -20.30 -8.21 8.85
CA TYR A 261 -19.81 -6.88 9.21
C TYR A 261 -20.93 -5.96 9.69
N MET A 262 -22.05 -5.90 8.97
CA MET A 262 -23.19 -5.05 9.32
C MET A 262 -23.84 -5.45 10.65
N ASN A 263 -23.88 -6.75 10.97
CA ASN A 263 -24.35 -7.23 12.27
C ASN A 263 -23.43 -6.77 13.41
N VAL A 264 -22.10 -6.87 13.23
CA VAL A 264 -21.13 -6.39 14.22
C VAL A 264 -21.18 -4.87 14.37
N LEU A 265 -21.37 -4.15 13.26
CA LEU A 265 -21.52 -2.70 13.27
C LEU A 265 -22.80 -2.26 14.00
N ALA A 266 -23.89 -3.02 13.85
CA ALA A 266 -25.14 -2.78 14.57
C ALA A 266 -24.99 -2.97 16.09
N ASP A 267 -24.24 -3.98 16.54
CA ASP A 267 -23.90 -4.14 17.96
C ASP A 267 -23.13 -2.92 18.49
N LEU A 268 -22.09 -2.47 17.77
CA LEU A 268 -21.35 -1.27 18.16
C LEU A 268 -22.25 -0.04 18.21
N ALA A 269 -23.12 0.14 17.21
CA ALA A 269 -24.07 1.25 17.16
C ALA A 269 -24.97 1.26 18.41
N GLN A 270 -25.51 0.10 18.81
CA GLN A 270 -26.31 -0.04 20.02
C GLN A 270 -25.51 0.34 21.28
N ARG A 271 -24.27 -0.14 21.41
CA ARG A 271 -23.38 0.15 22.55
C ARG A 271 -23.11 1.66 22.72
N VAL A 272 -23.03 2.41 21.62
CA VAL A 272 -22.79 3.86 21.65
C VAL A 272 -24.06 4.72 21.57
N GLY A 273 -25.25 4.10 21.57
CA GLY A 273 -26.53 4.79 21.45
C GLY A 273 -26.73 5.50 20.10
N ALA A 274 -26.16 4.94 19.03
CA ALA A 274 -26.41 5.36 17.66
C ALA A 274 -27.66 4.68 17.08
N PRO A 275 -28.30 5.25 16.05
CA PRO A 275 -29.27 4.53 15.25
C PRO A 275 -28.66 3.24 14.69
N ALA A 276 -29.49 2.19 14.57
CA ALA A 276 -29.05 0.98 13.90
C ALA A 276 -28.66 1.28 12.45
N PRO A 277 -27.63 0.60 11.90
CA PRO A 277 -27.26 0.74 10.50
C PRO A 277 -28.43 0.46 9.58
N ARG A 278 -28.49 1.17 8.45
CA ARG A 278 -29.54 0.93 7.46
C ARG A 278 -29.38 -0.46 6.82
N PRO A 279 -30.49 -1.20 6.59
CA PRO A 279 -30.44 -2.42 5.81
C PRO A 279 -29.98 -2.11 4.37
N LEU A 280 -29.20 -3.04 3.81
CA LEU A 280 -28.63 -2.96 2.46
C LEU A 280 -29.62 -3.44 1.40
#